data_AF-A0A814MRH9-F1
#
_entry.id   AF-A0A814MRH9-F1
#
_cell.length_a   1.000
_cell.length_b   1.000
_cell.length_c   1.000
_cell.angle_alpha   90.00
_cell.angle_beta   90.00
_cell.angle_gamma   90.00
#
_symmetry.space_group_name_H-M   'P 1'
#
loop_
_entity.id
_entity.type
_entity.pdbx_description
1 polymer ?
#
loop_
_entity_poly.entity_id
_entity_poly.type
_entity_poly.pdbx_seq_one_letter_code
_entity_poly.pdbx_strand_id
1 'polypeptide(L)'
;MELLHFLSNLHTLMFNPESFNKIDLVSIQQNEIFQIISNINTIRNMIIKSNCTFQQLKLLINLCPQIQQLSMCIHKIFLEVALLFLLSNDNEYTHELHSLCITHSIVKGIEIINNLLQSQK
;
A
#
# COMPACT_ATOMS: atom_id res chain seq x y z
N MET A 1 -25.19 -7.43 0.72
CA MET A 1 -24.48 -6.68 1.77
C MET A 1 -24.21 -7.48 3.04
N GLU A 2 -24.54 -8.78 3.10
CA GLU A 2 -24.38 -9.59 4.33
C GLU A 2 -22.98 -10.18 4.53
N LEU A 3 -22.16 -10.27 3.47
CA LEU A 3 -20.77 -10.77 3.54
C LEU A 3 -19.81 -9.84 4.30
N LEU A 4 -20.09 -8.53 4.31
CA LEU A 4 -19.26 -7.52 4.99
C LEU A 4 -19.44 -7.54 6.52
N HIS A 5 -20.60 -8.00 7.01
CA HIS A 5 -20.86 -8.07 8.45
C HIS A 5 -20.10 -9.20 9.15
N PHE A 6 -19.68 -10.24 8.41
CA PHE A 6 -19.00 -11.41 8.95
C PHE A 6 -17.47 -11.25 9.11
N LEU A 7 -16.91 -10.13 8.64
CA LEU A 7 -15.46 -9.93 8.57
C LEU A 7 -14.96 -8.84 9.53
N SER A 8 -15.63 -8.69 10.68
CA SER A 8 -15.22 -7.77 11.77
C SER A 8 -13.80 -8.01 12.31
N ASN A 9 -13.12 -9.07 11.87
CA ASN A 9 -11.76 -9.43 12.26
C ASN A 9 -10.71 -9.30 11.13
N LEU A 10 -11.08 -8.88 9.92
CA LEU A 10 -10.11 -8.65 8.83
C LEU A 10 -9.46 -7.26 8.95
N HIS A 11 -8.82 -6.99 10.08
CA HIS A 11 -7.93 -5.82 10.18
C HIS A 11 -6.58 -6.05 9.49
N THR A 12 -6.28 -7.30 9.12
CA THR A 12 -5.02 -7.67 8.48
C THR A 12 -5.27 -8.26 7.11
N LEU A 13 -4.68 -7.66 6.08
CA LEU A 13 -4.63 -8.21 4.72
C LEU A 13 -3.25 -8.78 4.44
N MET A 14 -3.19 -10.06 4.10
CA MET A 14 -1.96 -10.71 3.62
C MET A 14 -2.08 -10.93 2.12
N PHE A 15 -1.26 -10.23 1.36
CA PHE A 15 -1.34 -10.18 -0.09
C PHE A 15 -0.16 -10.91 -0.76
N ASN A 16 -0.47 -11.74 -1.76
CA ASN A 16 0.52 -12.33 -2.67
C ASN A 16 0.38 -11.72 -4.07
N PRO A 17 1.33 -10.88 -4.52
CA PRO A 17 1.29 -10.19 -5.81
C PRO A 17 1.21 -11.09 -7.06
N GLU A 18 1.67 -12.32 -6.97
CA GLU A 18 1.71 -13.27 -8.11
C GLU A 18 0.30 -13.53 -8.69
N SER A 19 -0.74 -13.32 -7.90
CA SER A 19 -2.14 -13.50 -8.30
C SER A 19 -2.67 -12.40 -9.26
N PHE A 20 -1.94 -11.29 -9.44
CA PHE A 20 -2.44 -10.08 -10.15
C PHE A 20 -1.81 -9.80 -11.52
N ASN A 21 -0.91 -10.65 -12.02
CA ASN A 21 -0.12 -10.37 -13.22
C ASN A 21 -0.93 -10.24 -14.54
N LYS A 22 -2.24 -10.50 -14.55
CA LYS A 22 -3.10 -10.47 -15.74
C LYS A 22 -4.25 -9.46 -15.67
N ILE A 23 -4.28 -8.63 -14.63
CA ILE A 23 -5.43 -7.79 -14.33
C ILE A 23 -5.13 -6.34 -14.75
N ASP A 24 -6.03 -5.74 -15.52
CA ASP A 24 -5.95 -4.33 -15.85
C ASP A 24 -6.29 -3.47 -14.62
N LEU A 25 -5.26 -2.88 -14.03
CA LEU A 25 -5.38 -2.14 -12.78
C LEU A 25 -6.06 -0.78 -12.97
N VAL A 26 -6.02 -0.21 -14.18
CA VAL A 26 -6.62 1.09 -14.47
C VAL A 26 -8.14 0.99 -14.47
N SER A 27 -8.69 -0.03 -15.14
CA SER A 27 -10.13 -0.28 -15.14
C SER A 27 -10.68 -0.64 -13.77
N ILE A 28 -9.90 -1.30 -12.90
CA ILE A 28 -10.32 -1.58 -11.52
C ILE A 28 -10.48 -0.30 -10.70
N GLN A 29 -9.53 0.64 -10.79
CA GLN A 29 -9.60 1.86 -10.00
C GLN A 29 -10.80 2.74 -10.36
N GLN A 30 -11.29 2.64 -11.59
CA GLN A 30 -12.48 3.35 -12.06
C GLN A 30 -13.79 2.62 -11.74
N ASN A 31 -13.72 1.40 -11.21
CA ASN A 31 -14.90 0.59 -10.94
C ASN A 31 -15.63 1.08 -9.66
N GLU A 32 -16.93 1.32 -9.77
CA GLU A 32 -17.76 1.77 -8.64
C GLU A 32 -17.75 0.79 -7.46
N ILE A 33 -17.70 -0.52 -7.72
CA ILE A 33 -17.61 -1.54 -6.67
C ILE A 33 -16.28 -1.41 -5.93
N PHE A 34 -15.18 -1.16 -6.65
CA PHE A 34 -13.88 -0.93 -6.02
C PHE A 34 -13.92 0.30 -5.11
N GLN A 35 -14.53 1.40 -5.56
CA GLN A 35 -14.68 2.62 -4.77
C GLN A 35 -15.50 2.40 -3.50
N ILE A 36 -16.61 1.66 -3.62
CA ILE A 36 -17.44 1.29 -2.46
C ILE A 36 -16.64 0.42 -1.49
N ILE A 37 -15.95 -0.61 -1.98
CA ILE A 37 -15.14 -1.51 -1.14
C ILE A 37 -14.03 -0.74 -0.45
N SER A 38 -13.33 0.16 -1.16
CA SER A 38 -12.27 0.98 -0.58
C SER A 38 -12.78 1.84 0.58
N ASN A 39 -13.91 2.52 0.39
CA ASN A 39 -14.48 3.43 1.41
C ASN A 39 -14.95 2.71 2.68
N ILE A 40 -15.41 1.46 2.56
CA ILE A 40 -15.85 0.66 3.71
C ILE A 40 -14.76 -0.25 4.27
N ASN A 41 -13.57 -0.25 3.66
CA ASN A 41 -12.48 -1.12 4.06
C ASN A 41 -11.93 -0.69 5.43
N THR A 42 -11.83 -1.64 6.36
CA THR A 42 -11.34 -1.43 7.74
C THR A 42 -10.01 -2.13 8.00
N ILE A 43 -9.32 -2.58 6.95
CA ILE A 43 -7.97 -3.14 7.02
C ILE A 43 -7.02 -2.04 7.48
N ARG A 44 -6.32 -2.31 8.57
CA ARG A 44 -5.32 -1.42 9.18
C ARG A 44 -3.90 -1.94 9.01
N ASN A 45 -3.74 -3.25 8.85
CA ASN A 45 -2.44 -3.90 8.72
C ASN A 45 -2.37 -4.61 7.37
N MET A 46 -1.31 -4.37 6.60
CA MET A 46 -1.10 -5.03 5.32
C MET A 46 0.28 -5.65 5.25
N ILE A 47 0.34 -6.90 4.79
CA ILE A 47 1.58 -7.63 4.54
C ILE A 47 1.62 -8.07 3.08
N ILE A 48 2.58 -7.54 2.33
CA ILE A 48 2.86 -7.93 0.95
C ILE A 48 4.04 -8.90 0.95
N LYS A 49 3.74 -10.20 0.74
CA LYS A 49 4.69 -11.31 0.98
C LYS A 49 5.81 -11.46 -0.05
N SER A 50 5.61 -10.94 -1.26
CA SER A 50 6.56 -11.07 -2.37
C SER A 50 6.78 -9.71 -3.03
N ASN A 51 7.72 -9.63 -3.97
CA ASN A 51 7.93 -8.40 -4.74
C ASN A 51 6.63 -7.99 -5.45
N CYS A 52 6.10 -6.81 -5.12
CA CYS A 52 5.02 -6.17 -5.85
C CYS A 52 5.57 -5.13 -6.84
N THR A 53 4.85 -4.92 -7.94
CA THR A 53 5.08 -3.75 -8.80
C THR A 53 4.57 -2.48 -8.13
N PHE A 54 5.04 -1.32 -8.59
CA PHE A 54 4.55 -0.04 -8.08
C PHE A 54 3.04 0.16 -8.30
N GLN A 55 2.50 -0.29 -9.44
CA GLN A 55 1.07 -0.19 -9.73
C GLN A 55 0.23 -1.07 -8.79
N GLN A 56 0.71 -2.28 -8.46
CA GLN A 56 0.05 -3.16 -7.49
C GLN A 56 0.05 -2.54 -6.09
N LEU A 57 1.17 -1.95 -5.66
CA LEU A 57 1.24 -1.21 -4.40
C LEU A 57 0.21 -0.09 -4.37
N LYS A 58 0.18 0.76 -5.40
CA LYS A 58 -0.77 1.88 -5.48
C LYS A 58 -2.22 1.40 -5.40
N LEU A 59 -2.57 0.32 -6.10
CA LEU A 59 -3.90 -0.26 -6.03
C LEU A 59 -4.27 -0.70 -4.60
N LEU A 60 -3.38 -1.42 -3.92
CA LEU A 60 -3.63 -1.94 -2.58
C LEU A 60 -3.80 -0.84 -1.54
N ILE A 61 -2.96 0.19 -1.62
CA ILE A 61 -3.05 1.37 -0.76
C ILE A 61 -4.36 2.10 -1.00
N ASN A 62 -4.75 2.31 -2.26
CA ASN A 62 -6.03 2.91 -2.61
C ASN A 62 -7.23 2.04 -2.19
N LEU A 63 -7.07 0.73 -2.04
CA LEU A 63 -8.11 -0.18 -1.55
C LEU A 63 -8.26 -0.13 -0.03
N CYS A 64 -7.23 0.30 0.70
CA CYS A 64 -7.17 0.28 2.16
C CYS A 64 -6.75 1.66 2.70
N PRO A 65 -7.60 2.69 2.57
CA PRO A 65 -7.26 4.08 2.96
C PRO A 65 -6.95 4.25 4.46
N GLN A 66 -7.39 3.32 5.31
CA GLN A 66 -7.18 3.36 6.76
C GLN A 66 -5.96 2.53 7.21
N ILE A 67 -5.01 2.28 6.30
CA ILE A 67 -3.83 1.49 6.62
C ILE A 67 -2.93 2.23 7.62
N GLN A 68 -2.65 1.56 8.73
CA GLN A 68 -1.79 2.05 9.81
C GLN A 68 -0.41 1.37 9.80
N GLN A 69 -0.36 0.12 9.34
CA GLN A 69 0.87 -0.67 9.28
C GLN A 69 1.01 -1.33 7.92
N LEU A 70 2.14 -1.09 7.25
CA LEU A 70 2.49 -1.72 5.99
C LEU A 70 3.81 -2.45 6.11
N SER A 71 3.81 -3.75 5.81
CA SER A 71 5.02 -4.56 5.64
C SER A 71 5.09 -5.03 4.21
N MET A 72 6.19 -4.75 3.51
CA MET A 72 6.31 -5.08 2.09
C MET A 72 7.72 -5.52 1.70
N CYS A 73 7.76 -6.37 0.68
CA CYS A 73 8.97 -6.62 -0.11
C CYS A 73 8.81 -5.87 -1.43
N ILE A 74 9.75 -4.99 -1.75
CA ILE A 74 9.73 -4.22 -3.00
C ILE A 74 11.05 -4.33 -3.74
N HIS A 75 10.95 -4.41 -5.06
CA HIS A 75 12.12 -4.41 -5.91
C HIS A 75 12.89 -3.09 -5.78
N LYS A 76 14.22 -3.17 -5.66
CA LYS A 76 15.12 -2.01 -5.46
C LYS A 76 14.90 -0.88 -6.47
N ILE A 77 14.54 -1.21 -7.71
CA ILE A 77 14.28 -0.25 -8.80
C ILE A 77 13.07 0.65 -8.51
N PHE A 78 12.07 0.15 -7.78
CA PHE A 78 10.83 0.88 -7.49
C PHE A 78 10.79 1.48 -6.07
N LEU A 79 11.82 1.22 -5.25
CA LEU A 79 11.86 1.62 -3.85
C LEU A 79 11.69 3.13 -3.67
N GLU A 80 12.43 3.93 -4.43
CA GLU A 80 12.42 5.39 -4.32
C GLU A 80 11.04 5.96 -4.64
N VAL A 81 10.48 5.58 -5.80
CA VAL A 81 9.15 6.02 -6.22
C VAL A 81 8.07 5.55 -5.24
N ALA A 82 8.20 4.34 -4.69
CA ALA A 82 7.26 3.85 -3.68
C ALA A 82 7.36 4.63 -2.36
N LEU A 83 8.56 4.93 -1.89
CA LEU A 83 8.75 5.75 -0.68
C LEU A 83 8.22 7.16 -0.88
N LEU A 84 8.51 7.79 -2.02
CA LEU A 84 7.96 9.10 -2.37
C LEU A 84 6.42 9.08 -2.38
N PHE A 85 5.81 8.05 -2.96
CA PHE A 85 4.36 7.89 -2.95
C PHE A 85 3.81 7.70 -1.53
N LEU A 86 4.38 6.81 -0.73
CA LEU A 86 3.89 6.48 0.61
C LEU A 86 4.08 7.63 1.62
N LEU A 87 5.14 8.41 1.47
CA LEU A 87 5.53 9.49 2.38
C LEU A 87 5.16 10.89 1.86
N SER A 88 4.48 10.98 0.72
CA SER A 88 3.99 12.26 0.21
C SER A 88 2.88 12.79 1.11
N ASN A 89 2.99 14.07 1.51
CA ASN A 89 1.95 14.75 2.27
C ASN A 89 0.63 14.86 1.49
N ASP A 90 0.68 14.80 0.17
CA ASP A 90 -0.50 14.90 -0.70
C ASP A 90 -1.23 13.55 -0.86
N ASN A 91 -0.70 12.46 -0.29
CA ASN A 91 -1.31 11.14 -0.41
C ASN A 91 -2.31 10.88 0.72
N GLU A 92 -3.59 11.16 0.43
CA GLU A 92 -4.70 10.92 1.37
C GLU A 92 -4.85 9.45 1.79
N TYR A 93 -4.32 8.48 1.05
CA TYR A 93 -4.45 7.05 1.38
C TYR A 93 -3.40 6.55 2.38
N THR A 94 -2.42 7.39 2.75
CA THR A 94 -1.34 7.02 3.66
C THR A 94 -1.21 7.94 4.87
N HIS A 95 -2.18 8.84 5.10
CA HIS A 95 -2.16 9.76 6.26
C HIS A 95 -2.18 9.03 7.62
N GLU A 96 -2.85 7.89 7.69
CA GLU A 96 -2.92 7.03 8.89
C GLU A 96 -1.71 6.10 9.03
N LEU A 97 -0.79 6.07 8.05
CA LEU A 97 0.33 5.14 8.06
C LEU A 97 1.37 5.52 9.12
N HIS A 98 1.39 4.79 10.23
CA HIS A 98 2.31 5.04 11.35
C HIS A 98 3.53 4.11 11.33
N SER A 99 3.44 2.97 10.64
CA SER A 99 4.51 1.99 10.58
C SER A 99 4.72 1.46 9.16
N LEU A 100 5.93 1.65 8.64
CA LEU A 100 6.36 1.11 7.36
C LEU A 100 7.57 0.19 7.54
N CYS A 101 7.41 -1.08 7.18
CA CYS A 101 8.48 -2.06 7.16
C CYS A 101 8.78 -2.46 5.72
N ILE A 102 10.01 -2.22 5.27
CA ILE A 102 10.50 -2.62 3.95
C ILE A 102 11.59 -3.65 4.13
N THR A 103 11.33 -4.86 3.64
CA THR A 103 12.31 -5.93 3.64
C THR A 103 13.17 -5.85 2.38
N HIS A 104 14.47 -6.16 2.50
CA HIS A 104 15.44 -6.30 1.38
C HIS A 104 16.00 -5.01 0.73
N SER A 105 15.94 -3.84 1.38
CA SER A 105 16.56 -2.61 0.82
C SER A 105 17.13 -1.65 1.87
N ILE A 106 18.07 -2.13 2.69
CA ILE A 106 18.57 -1.39 3.87
C ILE A 106 19.35 -0.13 3.49
N VAL A 107 20.37 -0.21 2.62
CA VAL A 107 21.29 0.92 2.40
C VAL A 107 20.65 2.07 1.60
N LYS A 108 20.06 1.77 0.42
CA LYS A 108 19.41 2.79 -0.40
C LYS A 108 18.15 3.38 0.24
N GLY A 109 17.40 2.57 1.00
CA GLY A 109 16.20 3.04 1.68
C GLY A 109 16.50 4.12 2.72
N ILE A 110 17.58 3.95 3.50
CA ILE A 110 18.01 4.92 4.50
C ILE A 110 18.42 6.26 3.85
N GLU A 111 19.17 6.22 2.75
CA GLU A 111 19.55 7.44 2.00
C GLU A 111 18.33 8.21 1.48
N ILE A 112 17.36 7.51 0.89
CA ILE A 112 16.12 8.13 0.37
C ILE A 112 15.30 8.75 1.51
N ILE A 113 15.14 8.04 2.63
CA ILE A 113 14.40 8.56 3.80
C ILE A 113 15.11 9.79 4.37
N ASN A 114 16.44 9.77 4.49
CA ASN A 114 17.20 10.91 4.99
C ASN A 114 17.06 12.14 4.07
N ASN A 115 17.11 11.95 2.76
CA ASN A 115 16.89 13.04 1.80
C ASN A 115 15.48 13.61 1.89
N LEU A 116 14.47 12.75 2.08
CA LEU A 116 13.08 13.18 2.26
C LEU A 116 12.89 14.00 3.53
N LEU A 117 13.40 13.52 4.66
CA LEU A 117 13.36 14.25 5.93
C LEU A 117 14.08 15.60 5.86
N GLN A 118 15.13 15.73 5.05
CA GLN A 118 15.84 17.00 4.84
C GLN A 118 15.06 17.97 3.94
N SER A 119 14.36 17.47 2.92
CA SER A 119 13.54 18.28 2.00
C SER A 119 12.26 18.87 2.63
N GLN A 120 11.86 18.39 3.80
CA GLN A 120 10.69 18.87 4.55
C GLN A 120 11.02 19.95 5.61
N LYS A 121 12.27 20.40 5.71
CA LYS A 121 12.71 21.52 6.56
C LYS A 121 12.90 22.79 5.75
#